data_AF-A0A1H4FY13-F1
#
_entry.id   AF-A0A1H4FY13-F1
#
_cell.length_a   1.000
_cell.length_b   1.000
_cell.length_c   1.000
_cell.angle_alpha   90.00
_cell.angle_beta   90.00
_cell.angle_gamma   90.00
#
_symmetry.space_group_name_H-M   'P 1'
#
loop_
_entity.id
_entity.type
_entity.pdbx_description
1 polymer ?
#
loop_
_entity_poly.entity_id
_entity_poly.type
_entity_poly.pdbx_seq_one_letter_code
_entity_poly.pdbx_strand_id
1 'polypeptide(L)'
;MVYIENLEKEIFLLEEPYVDLFNYMDENNLEKDFIISSKTKNVSFESITKNSLLGNGNCNDFMAFIGSNSVDLILTDPPYNLGEFMHNRNTNLVKMRENQFAYAGWDNLSQKDWEIEMKSFFKESGRILKKSGSLLMFMSLIKLETIIKIAAEYKFYYKTTGIWHKTNPMPRNMNIHFVNSTEAWVYFVYNDTSGTFNNEGVLHHDFIETSLTTAKEKKFGKHPTQKPLKVISHFVRLLSNKNDVILDPFMGSGTTGVASSKLNRKFIGIELSEEYFEISKNRILNE
;
A
#
# COMPACT_ATOMS: atom_id res chain seq x y z
N MET A 1 -18.52 11.55 -24.64
CA MET A 1 -19.51 10.86 -23.78
C MET A 1 -19.28 9.38 -23.98
N VAL A 2 -18.62 8.73 -23.03
CA VAL A 2 -18.58 7.26 -22.97
C VAL A 2 -19.72 6.88 -22.05
N TYR A 3 -20.71 6.17 -22.59
CA TYR A 3 -21.77 5.55 -21.80
C TYR A 3 -21.11 4.53 -20.89
N ILE A 4 -21.15 4.75 -19.58
CA ILE A 4 -20.91 3.67 -18.61
C ILE A 4 -22.29 3.06 -18.39
N GLU A 5 -22.54 1.91 -19.02
CA GLU A 5 -23.66 1.07 -18.63
C GLU A 5 -23.48 0.73 -17.15
N ASN A 6 -24.45 1.13 -16.32
CA ASN A 6 -24.59 0.60 -14.97
C ASN A 6 -24.98 -0.88 -15.09
N LEU A 7 -23.98 -1.75 -15.33
CA LEU A 7 -24.14 -3.17 -15.07
C LEU A 7 -24.36 -3.33 -13.58
N GLU A 8 -25.55 -3.81 -13.20
CA GLU A 8 -25.83 -4.20 -11.81
C GLU A 8 -24.80 -5.24 -11.38
N LYS A 9 -23.99 -4.91 -10.38
CA LYS A 9 -22.99 -5.83 -9.84
C LYS A 9 -23.68 -6.86 -8.95
N GLU A 10 -23.33 -8.12 -9.14
CA GLU A 10 -23.80 -9.18 -8.25
C GLU A 10 -23.16 -9.04 -6.87
N ILE A 11 -23.95 -9.13 -5.80
CA ILE A 11 -23.48 -8.95 -4.42
C ILE A 11 -23.46 -10.30 -3.70
N PHE A 12 -22.29 -10.68 -3.21
CA PHE A 12 -22.07 -11.89 -2.41
C PHE A 12 -21.86 -11.51 -0.94
N LEU A 13 -22.72 -12.04 -0.05
CA LEU A 13 -22.69 -11.74 1.39
C LEU A 13 -22.06 -12.86 2.20
N LEU A 14 -20.92 -12.58 2.85
CA LEU A 14 -20.05 -13.59 3.49
C LEU A 14 -19.86 -13.33 4.99
N GLU A 15 -19.71 -14.38 5.81
CA GLU A 15 -19.50 -14.28 7.29
C GLU A 15 -18.03 -14.06 7.67
N GLU A 16 -17.72 -13.28 8.71
CA GLU A 16 -16.33 -12.96 9.04
C GLU A 16 -15.67 -13.85 10.12
N PRO A 17 -14.34 -14.03 10.08
CA PRO A 17 -13.46 -13.84 8.91
C PRO A 17 -13.73 -14.95 7.89
N TYR A 18 -14.01 -14.60 6.63
CA TYR A 18 -14.60 -15.56 5.71
C TYR A 18 -13.55 -16.54 5.14
N VAL A 19 -12.80 -16.17 4.12
CA VAL A 19 -11.95 -17.09 3.35
C VAL A 19 -10.88 -16.27 2.61
N ASP A 20 -9.85 -16.93 2.09
CA ASP A 20 -9.05 -16.39 0.98
C ASP A 20 -9.97 -15.91 -0.16
N LEU A 21 -10.03 -14.59 -0.38
CA LEU A 21 -10.96 -13.96 -1.32
C LEU A 21 -10.78 -14.47 -2.74
N PHE A 22 -9.54 -14.73 -3.16
CA PHE A 22 -9.27 -15.22 -4.51
C PHE A 22 -9.55 -16.71 -4.64
N ASN A 23 -9.36 -17.50 -3.58
CA ASN A 23 -9.83 -18.88 -3.59
C ASN A 23 -11.37 -18.95 -3.70
N TYR A 24 -12.08 -18.08 -2.97
CA TYR A 24 -13.54 -17.98 -3.08
C TYR A 24 -13.99 -17.61 -4.49
N MET A 25 -13.31 -16.65 -5.14
CA MET A 25 -13.58 -16.29 -6.53
C MET A 25 -13.37 -17.47 -7.47
N ASP A 26 -12.25 -18.19 -7.33
CA ASP A 26 -11.90 -19.33 -8.18
C ASP A 26 -12.92 -20.48 -8.01
N GLU A 27 -13.36 -20.78 -6.77
CA GLU A 27 -14.37 -21.82 -6.48
C GLU A 27 -15.76 -21.50 -7.03
N ASN A 28 -16.11 -20.21 -7.12
CA ASN A 28 -17.41 -19.74 -7.59
C ASN A 28 -17.39 -19.24 -9.04
N ASN A 29 -16.28 -19.40 -9.77
CA ASN A 29 -16.07 -18.91 -11.13
C ASN A 29 -16.38 -17.41 -11.31
N LEU A 30 -15.98 -16.58 -10.33
CA LEU A 30 -16.21 -15.15 -10.34
C LEU A 30 -15.06 -14.43 -11.06
N GLU A 31 -15.35 -13.78 -12.19
CA GLU A 31 -14.32 -13.12 -12.99
C GLU A 31 -14.33 -11.59 -12.90
N LYS A 32 -15.49 -10.92 -12.92
CA LYS A 32 -15.58 -9.45 -12.81
C LYS A 32 -17.01 -9.00 -12.52
N ASP A 33 -17.19 -7.70 -12.29
CA ASP A 33 -18.50 -7.07 -12.16
C ASP A 33 -19.33 -7.59 -10.97
N PHE A 34 -18.66 -7.93 -9.86
CA PHE A 34 -19.27 -8.35 -8.61
C PHE A 34 -18.73 -7.57 -7.40
N ILE A 35 -19.44 -7.68 -6.29
CA ILE A 35 -19.07 -7.14 -4.98
C ILE A 35 -19.10 -8.29 -3.96
N ILE A 36 -18.03 -8.43 -3.18
CA ILE A 36 -18.00 -9.28 -2.00
C ILE A 36 -18.16 -8.41 -0.76
N SER A 37 -19.26 -8.59 -0.04
CA SER A 37 -19.60 -7.81 1.14
C SER A 37 -19.66 -8.69 2.37
N SER A 38 -19.30 -8.14 3.52
CA SER A 38 -19.42 -8.85 4.79
C SER A 38 -20.88 -8.80 5.30
N LYS A 39 -21.33 -9.86 5.98
CA LYS A 39 -22.68 -9.93 6.56
C LYS A 39 -22.84 -9.08 7.82
N THR A 40 -21.77 -8.87 8.59
CA THR A 40 -21.87 -8.25 9.93
C THR A 40 -21.19 -6.90 10.05
N LYS A 41 -20.27 -6.56 9.13
CA LYS A 41 -19.60 -5.25 9.05
C LYS A 41 -19.90 -4.53 7.75
N ASN A 42 -19.74 -3.21 7.77
CA ASN A 42 -19.84 -2.36 6.58
C ASN A 42 -18.54 -2.41 5.75
N VAL A 43 -18.21 -3.59 5.20
CA VAL A 43 -17.01 -3.86 4.40
C VAL A 43 -17.44 -4.48 3.08
N SER A 44 -16.97 -3.94 1.96
CA SER A 44 -17.29 -4.42 0.62
C SER A 44 -16.09 -4.29 -0.32
N PHE A 45 -15.66 -5.41 -0.90
CA PHE A 45 -14.65 -5.46 -1.95
C PHE A 45 -15.33 -5.48 -3.33
N GLU A 46 -15.01 -4.51 -4.16
CA GLU A 46 -15.44 -4.42 -5.54
C GLU A 46 -14.43 -5.13 -6.45
N SER A 47 -14.90 -6.02 -7.31
CA SER A 47 -14.08 -6.58 -8.38
C SER A 47 -13.88 -5.58 -9.51
N ILE A 48 -12.63 -5.26 -9.78
CA ILE A 48 -12.21 -4.36 -10.85
C ILE A 48 -11.77 -5.15 -12.08
N THR A 49 -11.02 -6.22 -11.86
CA THR A 49 -10.61 -7.19 -12.88
C THR A 49 -10.65 -8.58 -12.25
N LYS A 50 -10.49 -9.64 -13.05
CA LYS A 50 -10.35 -11.01 -12.52
C LYS A 50 -9.26 -11.21 -11.49
N ASN A 51 -8.28 -10.31 -11.44
CA ASN A 51 -7.15 -10.37 -10.54
C ASN A 51 -7.07 -9.15 -9.62
N SER A 52 -8.16 -8.38 -9.44
CA SER A 52 -8.11 -7.15 -8.64
C SER A 52 -9.40 -6.89 -7.88
N LEU A 53 -9.29 -6.86 -6.55
CA LEU A 53 -10.36 -6.51 -5.61
C LEU A 53 -9.99 -5.20 -4.90
N LEU A 54 -10.88 -4.21 -4.89
CA LEU A 54 -10.66 -2.94 -4.21
C LEU A 54 -11.72 -2.66 -3.14
N GLY A 55 -11.28 -2.13 -2.01
CA GLY A 55 -12.15 -1.69 -0.91
C GLY A 55 -12.01 -0.20 -0.64
N ASN A 56 -13.14 0.48 -0.40
CA ASN A 56 -13.14 1.87 0.05
C ASN A 56 -13.51 1.95 1.54
N GLY A 57 -12.54 2.32 2.39
CA GLY A 57 -12.76 2.48 3.83
C GLY A 57 -11.53 2.23 4.69
N ASN A 58 -11.75 2.02 5.99
CA ASN A 58 -10.67 1.85 6.97
C ASN A 58 -9.95 0.52 6.78
N CYS A 59 -8.62 0.55 6.65
CA CYS A 59 -7.83 -0.66 6.41
C CYS A 59 -7.97 -1.72 7.52
N ASN A 60 -8.14 -1.34 8.79
CA ASN A 60 -8.31 -2.31 9.89
C ASN A 60 -9.58 -3.15 9.69
N ASP A 61 -10.69 -2.53 9.29
CA ASP A 61 -11.96 -3.21 9.06
C ASP A 61 -11.88 -4.18 7.88
N PHE A 62 -11.30 -3.70 6.77
CA PHE A 62 -11.13 -4.48 5.55
C PHE A 62 -10.12 -5.63 5.74
N MET A 63 -8.99 -5.38 6.38
CA MET A 63 -8.00 -6.40 6.70
C MET A 63 -8.60 -7.48 7.59
N ALA A 64 -9.39 -7.12 8.61
CA ALA A 64 -10.08 -8.07 9.48
C ALA A 64 -11.07 -8.99 8.73
N PHE A 65 -11.54 -8.59 7.54
CA PHE A 65 -12.40 -9.42 6.69
C PHE A 65 -11.61 -10.41 5.81
N ILE A 66 -10.38 -10.07 5.43
CA ILE A 66 -9.51 -10.94 4.60
C ILE A 66 -9.13 -12.21 5.39
N GLY A 67 -9.25 -13.38 4.78
CA GLY A 67 -8.88 -14.67 5.37
C GLY A 67 -7.40 -14.79 5.77
N SER A 68 -7.11 -15.63 6.76
CA SER A 68 -5.73 -15.89 7.21
C SER A 68 -4.90 -16.64 6.16
N ASN A 69 -3.58 -16.43 6.16
CA ASN A 69 -2.64 -17.13 5.26
C ASN A 69 -3.04 -17.06 3.77
N SER A 70 -3.55 -15.93 3.32
CA SER A 70 -4.10 -15.74 1.96
C SER A 70 -3.25 -14.80 1.09
N VAL A 71 -2.37 -14.01 1.69
CA VAL A 71 -1.53 -13.03 0.98
C VAL A 71 -0.07 -13.46 0.97
N ASP A 72 0.60 -13.26 -0.18
CA ASP A 72 2.01 -13.59 -0.37
C ASP A 72 2.93 -12.38 -0.09
N LEU A 73 2.48 -11.18 -0.48
CA LEU A 73 3.22 -9.92 -0.31
C LEU A 73 2.31 -8.78 0.13
N ILE A 74 2.66 -8.09 1.22
CA ILE A 74 2.15 -6.76 1.54
C ILE A 74 3.16 -5.73 1.04
N LEU A 75 2.75 -4.86 0.13
CA LEU A 75 3.58 -3.78 -0.42
C LEU A 75 2.84 -2.46 -0.29
N THR A 76 3.32 -1.57 0.58
CA THR A 76 2.48 -0.43 1.01
C THR A 76 3.24 0.82 1.45
N ASP A 77 2.52 1.92 1.63
CA ASP A 77 3.02 3.25 2.01
C ASP A 77 2.04 3.93 3.01
N PRO A 78 2.09 3.55 4.30
CA PRO A 78 1.17 4.09 5.32
C PRO A 78 1.48 5.56 5.64
N PRO A 79 0.56 6.27 6.33
CA PRO A 79 0.85 7.61 6.87
C PRO A 79 1.99 7.58 7.90
N TYR A 80 2.90 8.57 7.82
CA TYR A 80 4.15 8.59 8.60
C TYR A 80 4.03 9.28 9.97
N ASN A 81 2.88 9.89 10.27
CA ASN A 81 2.59 10.67 11.46
C ASN A 81 3.70 11.70 11.77
N LEU A 82 3.96 12.57 10.79
CA LEU A 82 4.95 13.65 10.87
C LEU A 82 4.33 15.00 11.23
N GLY A 83 3.00 15.15 11.16
CA GLY A 83 2.28 16.38 11.47
C GLY A 83 2.67 16.96 12.85
N GLU A 84 2.51 16.16 13.91
CA GLU A 84 2.83 16.58 15.29
C GLU A 84 4.32 16.95 15.47
N PHE A 85 5.22 16.18 14.84
CA PHE A 85 6.65 16.46 14.87
C PHE A 85 7.02 17.78 14.17
N MET A 86 6.32 18.13 13.09
CA MET A 86 6.51 19.40 12.37
C MET A 86 5.88 20.58 13.12
N HIS A 87 4.72 20.40 13.74
CA HIS A 87 4.05 21.44 14.55
C HIS A 87 4.93 21.90 15.73
N ASN A 88 5.60 20.97 16.41
CA ASN A 88 6.47 21.29 17.54
C ASN A 88 7.77 22.03 17.16
N ARG A 89 8.10 22.13 15.86
CA ARG A 89 9.33 22.78 15.35
C ARG A 89 9.18 24.24 14.95
N ASN A 90 8.00 24.87 15.14
CA ASN A 90 7.80 26.31 14.93
C ASN A 90 8.20 26.85 13.54
N THR A 91 8.13 26.02 12.48
CA THR A 91 8.38 26.49 11.11
C THR A 91 7.22 27.37 10.63
N ASN A 92 7.49 28.66 10.38
CA ASN A 92 6.54 29.69 9.96
C ASN A 92 5.41 29.18 9.03
N LEU A 93 4.28 28.86 9.64
CA LEU A 93 3.11 28.19 9.06
C LEU A 93 2.36 29.02 8.01
N VAL A 94 2.67 30.32 7.86
CA VAL A 94 1.86 31.26 7.05
C VAL A 94 2.06 31.06 5.54
N LYS A 95 3.27 30.68 5.08
CA LYS A 95 3.55 30.42 3.65
C LYS A 95 3.37 28.96 3.22
N MET A 96 3.10 28.04 4.16
CA MET A 96 2.76 26.64 3.88
C MET A 96 1.25 26.41 3.70
N ARG A 97 0.40 27.42 3.94
CA ARG A 97 -1.08 27.30 3.95
C ARG A 97 -1.70 26.95 2.60
N GLU A 98 -1.00 27.20 1.50
CA GLU A 98 -1.56 26.98 0.16
C GLU A 98 -1.11 25.67 -0.49
N ASN A 99 -0.11 24.97 0.05
CA ASN A 99 0.50 23.84 -0.66
C ASN A 99 1.28 22.86 0.27
N GLN A 100 0.68 22.20 1.26
CA GLN A 100 1.43 21.14 1.98
C GLN A 100 0.60 20.18 2.87
N PHE A 101 0.67 18.89 2.51
CA PHE A 101 0.67 17.61 3.27
C PHE A 101 0.30 17.55 4.77
N ALA A 102 0.58 18.58 5.57
CA ALA A 102 0.33 18.57 7.02
C ALA A 102 -1.15 18.80 7.39
N TYR A 103 -1.98 19.26 6.47
CA TYR A 103 -3.39 19.60 6.74
C TYR A 103 -4.41 18.61 6.18
N ALA A 104 -3.99 17.46 5.65
CA ALA A 104 -4.93 16.47 5.13
C ALA A 104 -5.78 15.80 6.24
N GLY A 105 -5.52 16.07 7.52
CA GLY A 105 -6.33 15.58 8.65
C GLY A 105 -6.07 14.13 9.07
N TRP A 106 -5.37 13.35 8.24
CA TRP A 106 -5.06 11.94 8.49
C TRP A 106 -3.76 11.68 9.29
N ASP A 107 -2.92 12.71 9.52
CA ASP A 107 -1.53 12.57 10.02
C ASP A 107 -1.29 13.26 11.38
N ASN A 108 -2.34 13.35 12.21
CA ASN A 108 -2.37 14.14 13.46
C ASN A 108 -2.49 13.29 14.73
N LEU A 109 -2.12 12.01 14.67
CA LEU A 109 -2.19 11.13 15.84
C LEU A 109 -1.06 11.51 16.82
N SER A 110 -1.30 11.32 18.12
CA SER A 110 -0.17 11.32 19.05
C SER A 110 0.78 10.18 18.69
N GLN A 111 2.07 10.30 19.01
CA GLN A 111 3.02 9.19 18.82
C GLN A 111 2.50 7.86 19.39
N LYS A 112 1.83 7.90 20.55
CA LYS A 112 1.27 6.70 21.20
C LYS A 112 0.10 6.10 20.42
N ASP A 113 -0.81 6.93 19.92
CA ASP A 113 -1.95 6.46 19.14
C ASP A 113 -1.50 5.87 17.79
N TRP A 114 -0.50 6.51 17.16
CA TRP A 114 0.11 5.96 15.95
C TRP A 114 0.78 4.60 16.20
N GLU A 115 1.47 4.42 17.33
CA GLU A 115 2.02 3.10 17.68
C GLU A 115 0.92 2.05 17.91
N ILE A 116 -0.23 2.42 18.48
CA ILE A 116 -1.39 1.53 18.63
C ILE A 116 -1.92 1.09 17.26
N GLU A 117 -2.09 2.04 16.33
CA GLU A 117 -2.52 1.74 14.97
C GLU A 117 -1.52 0.85 14.23
N MET A 118 -0.21 1.14 14.34
CA MET A 118 0.82 0.30 13.73
C MET A 118 0.87 -1.11 14.35
N LYS A 119 0.65 -1.25 15.65
CA LYS A 119 0.53 -2.57 16.31
C LYS A 119 -0.68 -3.33 15.77
N SER A 120 -1.83 -2.67 15.61
CA SER A 120 -3.02 -3.26 14.97
C SER A 120 -2.71 -3.73 13.54
N PHE A 121 -2.08 -2.86 12.74
CA PHE A 121 -1.68 -3.16 11.37
C PHE A 121 -0.75 -4.38 11.28
N PHE A 122 0.31 -4.45 12.10
CA PHE A 122 1.24 -5.60 12.07
C PHE A 122 0.59 -6.88 12.58
N LYS A 123 -0.29 -6.80 13.58
CA LYS A 123 -1.07 -7.95 14.05
C LYS A 123 -1.92 -8.55 12.92
N GLU A 124 -2.71 -7.73 12.24
CA GLU A 124 -3.56 -8.19 11.14
C GLU A 124 -2.74 -8.61 9.91
N SER A 125 -1.67 -7.88 9.59
CA SER A 125 -0.73 -8.26 8.52
C SER A 125 -0.15 -9.66 8.74
N GLY A 126 0.28 -9.97 9.96
CA GLY A 126 0.79 -11.30 10.31
C GLY A 126 -0.27 -12.39 10.23
N ARG A 127 -1.53 -12.07 10.55
CA ARG A 127 -2.65 -13.03 10.40
C ARG A 127 -2.92 -13.36 8.93
N ILE A 128 -2.86 -12.36 8.06
CA ILE A 128 -3.24 -12.45 6.64
C ILE A 128 -2.12 -13.04 5.77
N LEU A 129 -0.86 -12.69 6.05
CA LEU A 129 0.29 -13.21 5.31
C LEU A 129 0.45 -14.72 5.50
N LYS A 130 0.79 -15.42 4.41
CA LYS A 130 1.30 -16.79 4.47
C LYS A 130 2.63 -16.80 5.23
N LYS A 131 2.96 -17.96 5.83
CA LYS A 131 4.31 -18.19 6.35
C LYS A 131 5.34 -17.95 5.23
N SER A 132 6.45 -17.27 5.55
CA SER A 132 7.49 -16.87 4.60
C SER A 132 7.04 -15.81 3.58
N GLY A 133 5.82 -15.29 3.71
CA GLY A 133 5.33 -14.11 3.00
C GLY A 133 6.07 -12.86 3.42
N SER A 134 6.06 -11.86 2.54
CA SER A 134 6.88 -10.65 2.69
C SER A 134 6.04 -9.43 3.01
N LEU A 135 6.58 -8.51 3.82
CA LEU A 135 6.04 -7.16 4.00
C LEU A 135 7.12 -6.15 3.63
N LEU A 136 6.83 -5.30 2.66
CA LEU A 136 7.66 -4.14 2.34
C LEU A 136 6.83 -2.87 2.51
N MET A 137 7.34 -1.95 3.32
CA MET A 137 6.67 -0.67 3.56
C MET A 137 7.63 0.50 3.36
N PHE A 138 7.14 1.55 2.72
CA PHE A 138 7.80 2.86 2.72
C PHE A 138 7.55 3.57 4.04
N MET A 139 8.56 4.26 4.56
CA MET A 139 8.48 4.92 5.85
C MET A 139 9.50 6.05 5.98
N SER A 140 9.21 7.02 6.85
CA SER A 140 10.20 8.02 7.27
C SER A 140 11.34 7.38 8.07
N LEU A 141 12.59 7.79 7.78
CA LEU A 141 13.79 7.30 8.48
C LEU A 141 13.68 7.40 10.00
N ILE A 142 13.08 8.47 10.52
CA ILE A 142 12.95 8.70 11.97
C ILE A 142 11.95 7.74 12.65
N LYS A 143 11.13 7.03 11.89
CA LYS A 143 10.13 6.08 12.40
C LYS A 143 10.59 4.62 12.30
N LEU A 144 11.67 4.34 11.57
CA LEU A 144 12.11 2.98 11.29
C LEU A 144 12.44 2.17 12.53
N GLU A 145 13.10 2.76 13.53
CA GLU A 145 13.42 2.05 14.77
C GLU A 145 12.14 1.55 15.46
N THR A 146 11.13 2.42 15.59
CA THR A 146 9.85 2.07 16.18
C THR A 146 9.12 0.99 15.36
N ILE A 147 9.10 1.13 14.04
CA ILE A 147 8.49 0.13 13.14
C ILE A 147 9.16 -1.23 13.29
N ILE A 148 10.49 -1.30 13.30
CA ILE A 148 11.23 -2.56 13.43
C ILE A 148 10.93 -3.22 14.78
N LYS A 149 10.86 -2.44 15.87
CA LYS A 149 10.48 -2.95 17.20
C LYS A 149 9.07 -3.53 17.20
N ILE A 150 8.09 -2.78 16.68
CA ILE A 150 6.70 -3.24 16.60
C ILE A 150 6.60 -4.50 15.74
N ALA A 151 7.22 -4.53 14.56
CA ALA A 151 7.19 -5.67 13.65
C ALA A 151 7.72 -6.95 14.33
N ALA A 152 8.81 -6.84 15.09
CA ALA A 152 9.39 -7.97 15.82
C ALA A 152 8.43 -8.56 16.87
N GLU A 153 7.60 -7.74 17.54
CA GLU A 153 6.56 -8.23 18.46
C GLU A 153 5.55 -9.16 17.77
N TYR A 154 5.34 -8.99 16.46
CA TYR A 154 4.40 -9.76 15.64
C TYR A 154 5.07 -10.77 14.70
N LYS A 155 6.27 -11.26 15.06
CA LYS A 155 7.02 -12.32 14.34
C LYS A 155 7.49 -11.93 12.94
N PHE A 156 7.61 -10.65 12.63
CA PHE A 156 8.24 -10.19 11.40
C PHE A 156 9.74 -10.14 11.60
N TYR A 157 10.46 -10.94 10.82
CA TYR A 157 11.91 -10.93 10.76
C TYR A 157 12.37 -9.78 9.88
N TYR A 158 13.11 -8.83 10.46
CA TYR A 158 13.74 -7.74 9.73
C TYR A 158 14.82 -8.27 8.78
N LYS A 159 14.70 -7.95 7.49
CA LYS A 159 15.69 -8.30 6.47
C LYS A 159 16.64 -7.16 6.20
N THR A 160 16.09 -6.01 5.84
CA THR A 160 16.88 -4.81 5.54
C THR A 160 16.00 -3.57 5.54
N THR A 161 16.65 -2.42 5.72
CA THR A 161 16.17 -1.12 5.29
C THR A 161 16.95 -0.75 4.04
N GLY A 162 16.28 -0.14 3.07
CA GLY A 162 16.95 0.47 1.94
C GLY A 162 16.42 1.84 1.62
N ILE A 163 17.01 2.46 0.60
CA ILE A 163 16.76 3.84 0.21
C ILE A 163 16.25 3.90 -1.22
N TRP A 164 15.17 4.63 -1.42
CA TRP A 164 14.80 5.16 -2.72
C TRP A 164 15.32 6.61 -2.84
N HIS A 165 16.23 6.85 -3.77
CA HIS A 165 16.73 8.17 -4.13
C HIS A 165 15.97 8.74 -5.33
N LYS A 166 15.46 9.97 -5.15
CA LYS A 166 14.72 10.76 -6.14
C LYS A 166 15.72 11.60 -6.92
N THR A 167 15.84 11.38 -8.23
CA THR A 167 16.80 12.12 -9.08
C THR A 167 16.40 13.56 -9.38
N ASN A 168 15.12 13.89 -9.22
CA ASN A 168 14.55 15.22 -9.46
C ASN A 168 13.72 15.69 -8.26
N PRO A 169 14.32 15.77 -7.05
CA PRO A 169 13.60 16.21 -5.86
C PRO A 169 13.19 17.67 -6.01
N MET A 170 12.07 18.06 -5.41
CA MET A 170 11.65 19.46 -5.44
C MET A 170 12.68 20.31 -4.68
N PRO A 171 13.29 21.35 -5.28
CA PRO A 171 14.44 22.05 -4.71
C PRO A 171 14.00 23.10 -3.68
N ARG A 172 13.26 22.66 -2.65
CA ARG A 172 12.77 23.52 -1.57
C ARG A 172 13.92 23.84 -0.62
N ASN A 173 14.03 25.11 -0.23
CA ASN A 173 14.92 25.54 0.85
C ASN A 173 16.41 25.14 0.65
N MET A 174 16.85 24.96 -0.59
CA MET A 174 18.19 24.43 -0.90
C MET A 174 19.36 25.30 -0.41
N ASN A 175 19.10 26.58 -0.13
CA ASN A 175 20.09 27.52 0.40
C ASN A 175 20.14 27.57 1.93
N ILE A 176 19.25 26.85 2.63
CA ILE A 176 19.13 26.88 4.09
C ILE A 176 19.17 25.50 4.74
N HIS A 177 18.98 24.42 3.98
CA HIS A 177 19.08 23.04 4.47
C HIS A 177 19.30 22.04 3.32
N PHE A 178 19.63 20.79 3.66
CA PHE A 178 19.68 19.69 2.69
C PHE A 178 18.32 19.47 2.01
N VAL A 179 18.33 19.25 0.70
CA VAL A 179 17.13 18.87 -0.04
C VAL A 179 16.80 17.41 0.27
N ASN A 180 15.59 17.15 0.76
CA ASN A 180 15.12 15.79 1.00
C ASN A 180 14.88 15.07 -0.33
N SER A 181 15.85 14.27 -0.76
CA SER A 181 15.80 13.48 -1.99
C SER A 181 15.61 11.99 -1.75
N THR A 182 15.63 11.52 -0.50
CA THR A 182 15.55 10.11 -0.16
C THR A 182 14.26 9.76 0.55
N GLU A 183 13.86 8.50 0.40
CA GLU A 183 12.77 7.88 1.15
C GLU A 183 13.18 6.46 1.53
N ALA A 184 12.92 6.05 2.76
CA ALA A 184 13.30 4.71 3.18
C ALA A 184 12.18 3.71 2.88
N TRP A 185 12.60 2.48 2.63
CA TRP A 185 11.73 1.31 2.65
C TRP A 185 12.32 0.29 3.61
N VAL A 186 11.46 -0.49 4.25
CA VAL A 186 11.87 -1.56 5.15
C VAL A 186 11.18 -2.86 4.74
N TYR A 187 11.95 -3.94 4.77
CA TYR A 187 11.57 -5.26 4.29
C TYR A 187 11.63 -6.28 5.43
N PHE A 188 10.54 -7.02 5.57
CA PHE A 188 10.37 -8.10 6.54
C PHE A 188 9.90 -9.39 5.88
N VAL A 189 10.24 -10.52 6.52
CA VAL A 189 9.65 -11.84 6.24
C VAL A 189 8.82 -12.27 7.44
N TYR A 190 7.61 -12.76 7.20
CA TYR A 190 6.70 -13.18 8.26
C TYR A 190 6.97 -14.62 8.72
N ASN A 191 7.20 -14.80 10.02
CA ASN A 191 7.31 -16.10 10.70
C ASN A 191 8.33 -17.06 10.06
N ASP A 192 9.36 -16.49 9.44
CA ASP A 192 10.51 -17.15 8.82
C ASP A 192 11.63 -16.12 8.63
N THR A 193 12.79 -16.56 8.13
CA THR A 193 13.95 -15.70 7.84
C THR A 193 14.20 -15.50 6.35
N SER A 194 13.55 -16.33 5.51
CA SER A 194 13.68 -16.33 4.06
C SER A 194 12.31 -16.47 3.41
N GLY A 195 12.13 -15.84 2.25
CA GLY A 195 10.90 -15.86 1.45
C GLY A 195 11.24 -15.70 -0.03
N THR A 196 10.24 -15.40 -0.85
CA THR A 196 10.43 -15.17 -2.29
C THR A 196 11.43 -14.04 -2.56
N PHE A 197 12.47 -14.33 -3.35
CA PHE A 197 13.45 -13.35 -3.81
C PHE A 197 13.97 -13.71 -5.22
N ASN A 198 13.30 -13.18 -6.24
CA ASN A 198 13.54 -13.49 -7.65
C ASN A 198 14.67 -12.66 -8.23
N ASN A 199 15.89 -12.90 -7.77
CA ASN A 199 17.06 -12.13 -8.19
C ASN A 199 17.69 -12.60 -9.50
N GLU A 200 17.29 -13.77 -10.03
CA GLU A 200 17.81 -14.33 -11.29
C GLU A 200 19.35 -14.43 -11.31
N GLY A 201 19.98 -14.65 -10.14
CA GLY A 201 21.44 -14.66 -9.99
C GLY A 201 22.12 -13.28 -10.05
N VAL A 202 21.34 -12.21 -10.16
CA VAL A 202 21.82 -10.82 -10.16
C VAL A 202 21.87 -10.29 -8.72
N LEU A 203 22.89 -9.48 -8.43
CA LEU A 203 23.00 -8.77 -7.17
C LEU A 203 22.07 -7.53 -7.18
N HIS A 204 21.28 -7.38 -6.12
CA HIS A 204 20.45 -6.20 -5.90
C HIS A 204 20.93 -5.45 -4.65
N HIS A 205 21.21 -4.17 -4.83
CA HIS A 205 21.49 -3.28 -3.70
C HIS A 205 20.19 -2.87 -3.00
N ASP A 206 20.31 -2.51 -1.74
CA ASP A 206 19.29 -1.83 -0.92
C ASP A 206 19.10 -0.35 -1.33
N PHE A 207 19.45 0.00 -2.57
CA PHE A 207 19.39 1.35 -3.11
C PHE A 207 18.71 1.33 -4.48
N ILE A 208 17.67 2.15 -4.64
CA ILE A 208 16.95 2.32 -5.90
C ILE A 208 16.97 3.80 -6.26
N GLU A 209 17.33 4.11 -7.50
CA GLU A 209 17.34 5.49 -7.99
C GLU A 209 16.39 5.65 -9.18
N THR A 210 15.41 6.56 -9.04
CA THR A 210 14.49 6.93 -10.12
C THR A 210 14.07 8.38 -10.00
N SER A 211 13.51 8.94 -11.05
CA SER A 211 12.75 10.18 -10.93
C SER A 211 11.47 9.97 -10.11
N LEU A 212 10.86 11.06 -9.68
CA LEU A 212 9.46 11.11 -9.28
C LEU A 212 8.55 10.69 -10.44
N THR A 213 7.29 10.40 -10.10
CA THR A 213 6.21 10.07 -11.05
C THR A 213 6.10 11.06 -12.20
N THR A 214 6.00 10.55 -13.41
CA THR A 214 5.85 11.35 -14.64
C THR A 214 4.43 11.90 -14.80
N ALA A 215 4.24 12.88 -15.70
CA ALA A 215 2.91 13.38 -16.05
C ALA A 215 2.01 12.26 -16.62
N LYS A 216 2.60 11.30 -17.35
CA LYS A 216 1.90 10.12 -17.87
C LYS A 216 1.31 9.25 -16.77
N GLU A 217 2.04 9.06 -15.67
CA GLU A 217 1.57 8.29 -14.52
C GLU A 217 0.49 9.00 -13.70
N LYS A 218 0.37 10.33 -13.83
CA LYS A 218 -0.64 11.16 -13.15
C LYS A 218 -1.88 11.45 -14.00
N LYS A 219 -2.00 10.84 -15.19
CA LYS A 219 -3.07 11.18 -16.16
C LYS A 219 -4.49 10.88 -15.65
N PHE A 220 -4.64 10.02 -14.65
CA PHE A 220 -5.94 9.63 -14.08
C PHE A 220 -6.34 10.42 -12.84
N GLY A 221 -5.48 11.32 -12.35
CA GLY A 221 -5.73 12.08 -11.13
C GLY A 221 -4.44 12.42 -10.41
N LYS A 222 -4.48 13.47 -9.58
CA LYS A 222 -3.33 13.89 -8.77
C LYS A 222 -3.45 13.31 -7.37
N HIS A 223 -2.59 12.35 -7.05
CA HIS A 223 -2.36 11.95 -5.66
C HIS A 223 -1.04 12.58 -5.17
N PRO A 224 -1.00 13.17 -3.97
CA PRO A 224 0.15 13.97 -3.52
C PRO A 224 1.41 13.12 -3.29
N THR A 225 1.27 11.86 -2.87
CA THR A 225 2.38 10.94 -2.53
C THR A 225 2.54 9.77 -3.51
N GLN A 226 2.00 9.84 -4.73
CA GLN A 226 2.07 8.71 -5.68
C GLN A 226 3.51 8.22 -5.88
N LYS A 227 3.72 6.90 -5.68
CA LYS A 227 5.01 6.24 -5.95
C LYS A 227 5.17 5.96 -7.44
N PRO A 228 6.40 6.08 -8.01
CA PRO A 228 6.65 5.73 -9.40
C PRO A 228 6.44 4.24 -9.66
N LEU A 229 5.80 3.91 -10.79
CA LEU A 229 5.54 2.53 -11.18
C LEU A 229 6.84 1.70 -11.24
N LYS A 230 7.94 2.31 -11.70
CA LYS A 230 9.25 1.64 -11.81
C LYS A 230 9.75 1.08 -10.46
N VAL A 231 9.55 1.82 -9.37
CA VAL A 231 9.99 1.41 -8.03
C VAL A 231 9.11 0.28 -7.52
N ILE A 232 7.79 0.42 -7.64
CA ILE A 232 6.83 -0.58 -7.16
C ILE A 232 6.95 -1.88 -7.98
N SER A 233 7.02 -1.81 -9.31
CA SER A 233 7.24 -2.98 -10.17
C SER A 233 8.57 -3.68 -9.94
N HIS A 234 9.58 -2.97 -9.41
CA HIS A 234 10.83 -3.61 -8.99
C HIS A 234 10.59 -4.55 -7.80
N PHE A 235 9.94 -4.06 -6.74
CA PHE A 235 9.62 -4.88 -5.56
C PHE A 235 8.62 -6.00 -5.85
N VAL A 236 7.56 -5.72 -6.62
CA VAL A 236 6.59 -6.76 -7.02
C VAL A 236 7.30 -7.92 -7.72
N ARG A 237 8.20 -7.65 -8.67
CA ARG A 237 8.93 -8.71 -9.39
C ARG A 237 9.87 -9.49 -8.47
N LEU A 238 10.60 -8.81 -7.58
CA LEU A 238 11.56 -9.46 -6.68
C LEU A 238 10.86 -10.30 -5.60
N LEU A 239 9.78 -9.81 -5.02
CA LEU A 239 9.22 -10.35 -3.77
C LEU A 239 7.94 -11.17 -3.96
N SER A 240 7.55 -11.45 -5.20
CA SER A 240 6.37 -12.29 -5.52
C SER A 240 6.58 -13.08 -6.80
N ASN A 241 5.80 -14.13 -7.00
CA ASN A 241 5.69 -14.94 -8.21
C ASN A 241 4.41 -14.62 -8.99
N LYS A 242 4.27 -15.16 -10.20
CA LYS A 242 3.01 -15.05 -10.95
C LYS A 242 1.89 -15.71 -10.14
N ASN A 243 0.69 -15.11 -10.19
CA ASN A 243 -0.51 -15.49 -9.44
C ASN A 243 -0.46 -15.30 -7.92
N ASP A 244 0.68 -14.87 -7.35
CA ASP A 244 0.73 -14.46 -5.95
C ASP A 244 -0.25 -13.31 -5.67
N VAL A 245 -0.78 -13.28 -4.46
CA VAL A 245 -1.70 -12.25 -3.97
C VAL A 245 -0.90 -11.15 -3.29
N ILE A 246 -1.07 -9.93 -3.79
CA ILE A 246 -0.45 -8.72 -3.25
C ILE A 246 -1.51 -7.85 -2.58
N LEU A 247 -1.24 -7.42 -1.34
CA LEU A 247 -2.09 -6.51 -0.59
C LEU A 247 -1.42 -5.14 -0.44
N ASP A 248 -2.18 -4.07 -0.72
CA ASP A 248 -1.83 -2.70 -0.37
C ASP A 248 -2.98 -2.05 0.41
N PRO A 249 -2.89 -1.98 1.75
CA PRO A 249 -3.94 -1.39 2.59
C PRO A 249 -3.96 0.14 2.60
N PHE A 250 -2.98 0.78 1.95
CA PHE A 250 -2.85 2.23 1.81
C PHE A 250 -2.65 2.57 0.33
N MET A 251 -3.56 2.07 -0.51
CA MET A 251 -3.40 1.98 -1.95
C MET A 251 -3.18 3.33 -2.66
N GLY A 252 -3.72 4.42 -2.11
CA GLY A 252 -3.65 5.75 -2.72
C GLY A 252 -4.08 5.71 -4.19
N SER A 253 -3.24 6.22 -5.07
CA SER A 253 -3.46 6.20 -6.53
C SER A 253 -3.36 4.83 -7.25
N GLY A 254 -3.23 3.71 -6.53
CA GLY A 254 -3.26 2.36 -7.13
C GLY A 254 -2.00 1.92 -7.86
N THR A 255 -0.82 2.49 -7.59
CA THR A 255 0.42 2.08 -8.28
C THR A 255 0.73 0.59 -8.06
N THR A 256 0.50 0.06 -6.86
CA THR A 256 0.68 -1.36 -6.55
C THR A 256 -0.24 -2.23 -7.39
N GLY A 257 -1.51 -1.87 -7.54
CA GLY A 257 -2.45 -2.59 -8.40
C GLY A 257 -2.05 -2.61 -9.87
N VAL A 258 -1.60 -1.46 -10.41
CA VAL A 258 -1.09 -1.39 -11.80
C VAL A 258 0.14 -2.29 -11.98
N ALA A 259 1.07 -2.28 -11.02
CA ALA A 259 2.25 -3.14 -11.07
C ALA A 259 1.88 -4.63 -11.00
N SER A 260 0.96 -5.00 -10.12
CA SER A 260 0.45 -6.37 -9.97
C SER A 260 -0.21 -6.87 -11.26
N SER A 261 -1.10 -6.08 -11.85
CA SER A 261 -1.77 -6.39 -13.12
C SER A 261 -0.75 -6.64 -14.25
N LYS A 262 0.17 -5.70 -14.49
CA LYS A 262 1.19 -5.80 -15.54
C LYS A 262 2.14 -6.98 -15.35
N LEU A 263 2.32 -7.45 -14.12
CA LEU A 263 3.19 -8.57 -13.79
C LEU A 263 2.42 -9.88 -13.58
N ASN A 264 1.11 -9.95 -13.83
CA ASN A 264 0.27 -11.13 -13.62
C ASN A 264 0.25 -11.61 -12.16
N ARG A 265 0.03 -10.69 -11.22
CA ARG A 265 -0.25 -10.97 -9.81
C ARG A 265 -1.70 -10.63 -9.50
N LYS A 266 -2.26 -11.31 -8.51
CA LYS A 266 -3.56 -10.99 -7.91
C LYS A 266 -3.36 -9.80 -6.95
N PHE A 267 -4.34 -8.89 -6.86
CA PHE A 267 -4.21 -7.66 -6.08
C PHE A 267 -5.43 -7.37 -5.22
N ILE A 268 -5.18 -7.00 -3.96
CA ILE A 268 -6.16 -6.45 -3.04
C ILE A 268 -5.69 -5.05 -2.65
N GLY A 269 -6.51 -4.04 -2.91
CA GLY A 269 -6.22 -2.65 -2.54
C GLY A 269 -7.28 -2.08 -1.60
N ILE A 270 -6.86 -1.35 -0.58
CA ILE A 270 -7.77 -0.64 0.32
C ILE A 270 -7.38 0.84 0.32
N GLU A 271 -8.36 1.72 0.20
CA GLU A 271 -8.16 3.16 0.24
C GLU A 271 -9.30 3.83 1.02
N LEU A 272 -8.95 4.72 1.94
CA LEU A 272 -9.90 5.36 2.84
C LEU A 272 -10.63 6.52 2.16
N SER A 273 -9.93 7.31 1.34
CA SER A 273 -10.50 8.43 0.61
C SER A 273 -11.23 7.95 -0.64
N GLU A 274 -12.54 8.20 -0.71
CA GLU A 274 -13.37 7.88 -1.89
C GLU A 274 -12.80 8.49 -3.18
N GLU A 275 -12.27 9.71 -3.12
CA GLU A 275 -11.62 10.37 -4.27
C GLU A 275 -10.42 9.55 -4.78
N TYR A 276 -9.55 9.10 -3.88
CA TYR A 276 -8.34 8.35 -4.24
C TYR A 276 -8.68 6.92 -4.64
N PHE A 277 -9.70 6.33 -4.03
CA PHE A 277 -10.26 5.05 -4.43
C PHE A 277 -10.71 5.10 -5.90
N GLU A 278 -11.50 6.11 -6.30
CA GLU A 278 -11.96 6.23 -7.68
C GLU A 278 -10.81 6.52 -8.67
N ILE A 279 -9.79 7.30 -8.28
CA ILE A 279 -8.57 7.46 -9.10
C ILE A 279 -7.85 6.12 -9.30
N SER A 280 -7.69 5.35 -8.23
CA SER A 280 -6.99 4.05 -8.25
C SER A 280 -7.69 3.04 -9.15
N LYS A 281 -9.01 2.95 -9.01
CA LYS A 281 -9.90 2.08 -9.78
C LYS A 281 -9.83 2.39 -11.26
N ASN A 282 -10.01 3.66 -11.63
CA ASN A 282 -9.90 4.11 -13.02
C ASN A 282 -8.52 3.82 -13.59
N ARG A 283 -7.45 4.00 -12.82
CA ARG A 283 -6.09 3.76 -13.28
C ARG A 283 -5.80 2.27 -13.49
N ILE A 284 -6.22 1.40 -12.57
CA ILE A 284 -6.02 -0.05 -12.65
C ILE A 284 -6.79 -0.64 -13.85
N LEU A 285 -7.99 -0.13 -14.15
CA LEU A 285 -8.77 -0.58 -15.31
C LEU A 285 -8.16 -0.23 -16.67
N ASN A 286 -7.38 0.85 -16.74
CA ASN A 286 -6.99 1.49 -18.00
C ASN A 286 -5.46 1.47 -18.27
N GLU A 287 -4.68 0.73 -17.48
CA GLU A 287 -3.22 0.56 -17.63
C GLU A 287 -2.78 -0.90 -17.69
#